data_AF-A0A9Q4L456-F1
#
_entry.id   AF-A0A9Q4L456-F1
#
_cell.length_a   1.000
_cell.length_b   1.000
_cell.length_c   1.000
_cell.angle_alpha   90.00
_cell.angle_beta   90.00
_cell.angle_gamma   90.00
#
_symmetry.space_group_name_H-M   'P 1'
#
loop_
_entity.id
_entity.type
_entity.pdbx_description
1 polymer ?
#
loop_
_entity_poly.entity_id
_entity_poly.type
_entity_poly.pdbx_seq_one_letter_code
_entity_poly.pdbx_strand_id
1 'polypeptide(L)' 'MAKSEPSKPGGKRQLFAMLEGRPCPDCAEGELERGRYKNNRAVVCDSCETPRVQVWSASLE' A
#
# COMPACT_ATOMS: atom_id res chain seq x y z
N MET A 1 14.65 1.88 31.55
CA MET A 1 15.13 0.85 30.61
C MET A 1 14.38 1.01 29.28
N ALA A 2 15.09 1.10 28.16
CA ALA A 2 14.50 1.22 26.82
C ALA A 2 14.20 -0.16 26.23
N LYS A 3 13.01 -0.36 25.66
CA LYS A 3 12.75 -1.42 24.68
C LYS A 3 12.20 -0.77 23.42
N SER A 4 13.09 -0.45 22.49
CA SER A 4 12.72 -0.18 21.10
C SER A 4 12.32 -1.52 20.48
N GLU A 5 11.02 -1.74 20.35
CA GLU A 5 10.49 -2.92 19.67
C GLU A 5 10.77 -2.78 18.16
N PRO A 6 11.38 -3.78 17.49
CA PRO A 6 11.60 -3.72 16.06
C PRO A 6 10.24 -3.79 15.36
N SER A 7 9.83 -2.67 14.75
CA SER A 7 8.66 -2.56 13.89
C SER A 7 8.70 -3.66 12.83
N LYS A 8 7.94 -4.74 13.05
CA LYS A 8 8.00 -5.97 12.26
C LYS A 8 7.82 -5.63 10.76
N PRO A 9 8.69 -6.13 9.87
CA PRO A 9 8.59 -5.91 8.41
C PRO A 9 7.31 -6.51 7.77
N GLY A 10 6.43 -7.14 8.56
CA GLY A 10 5.14 -7.68 8.12
C GLY A 10 4.04 -6.64 7.90
N GLY A 11 4.13 -5.45 8.49
CA GLY A 11 3.04 -4.46 8.41
C GLY A 11 2.70 -4.03 6.98
N LYS A 12 3.73 -3.79 6.15
CA LYS A 12 3.56 -3.35 4.74
C LYS A 12 2.92 -4.44 3.87
N ARG A 13 3.34 -5.70 4.02
CA ARG A 13 2.79 -6.84 3.26
C ARG A 13 1.34 -7.12 3.68
N GLN A 14 1.04 -7.02 4.97
CA GLN A 14 -0.31 -7.20 5.49
C GLN A 14 -1.26 -6.09 5.03
N LEU A 15 -0.80 -4.83 5.01
CA LEU A 15 -1.58 -3.70 4.49
C LEU A 15 -1.98 -3.90 3.02
N PHE A 16 -1.03 -4.33 2.18
CA PHE A 16 -1.31 -4.64 0.79
C PHE A 16 -2.23 -5.85 0.61
N ALA A 17 -2.18 -6.84 1.49
CA ALA A 17 -3.11 -7.96 1.48
C ALA A 17 -4.52 -7.57 1.92
N MET A 18 -4.67 -6.60 2.83
CA MET A 18 -5.98 -6.12 3.28
C MET A 18 -6.70 -5.23 2.26
N LEU A 19 -5.95 -4.55 1.39
CA LEU A 19 -6.49 -3.60 0.42
C LEU A 19 -6.68 -4.19 -0.98
N GLU A 20 -5.93 -5.23 -1.34
CA GLU A 20 -6.10 -5.94 -2.62
C GLU A 20 -7.50 -6.57 -2.74
N GLY A 21 -8.13 -6.42 -3.90
CA GLY A 21 -9.48 -6.94 -4.18
C GLY A 21 -10.62 -6.19 -3.48
N ARG A 22 -10.35 -4.99 -2.95
CA ARG A 22 -11.40 -4.12 -2.38
C ARG A 22 -11.92 -3.18 -3.47
N PRO A 23 -13.21 -2.79 -3.45
CA PRO A 23 -13.73 -1.81 -4.38
C PRO A 23 -13.03 -0.45 -4.16
N CYS A 24 -12.80 0.25 -5.26
CA CYS A 24 -12.24 1.59 -5.22
C CYS A 24 -13.23 2.55 -4.54
N PRO A 25 -12.79 3.40 -3.59
CA PRO A 25 -13.68 4.39 -3.00
C PRO A 25 -13.88 5.63 -3.89
N ASP A 26 -13.06 5.81 -4.92
CA ASP A 26 -13.03 6.99 -5.79
C ASP A 26 -13.86 6.78 -7.06
N CYS A 27 -13.93 5.55 -7.56
CA CYS A 27 -14.79 5.15 -8.68
C CYS A 27 -15.63 3.93 -8.34
N ALA A 28 -16.79 3.76 -8.98
CA ALA A 28 -17.71 2.66 -8.68
C ALA A 28 -17.39 1.35 -9.42
N GLU A 29 -16.51 1.39 -10.42
CA GLU A 29 -16.25 0.26 -11.33
C GLU A 29 -14.92 -0.45 -11.06
N GLY A 30 -13.97 0.22 -10.40
CA GLY A 30 -12.61 -0.30 -10.22
C GLY A 30 -12.38 -1.03 -8.91
N GLU A 31 -11.38 -1.92 -8.92
CA GLU A 31 -10.90 -2.62 -7.74
C GLU A 31 -9.46 -2.21 -7.43
N LEU A 32 -9.10 -2.31 -6.16
CA LEU A 32 -7.78 -2.00 -5.65
C LEU A 32 -6.83 -3.18 -5.87
N GLU A 33 -5.72 -2.92 -6.57
CA GLU A 33 -4.70 -3.92 -6.88
C GLU A 33 -3.30 -3.46 -6.46
N ARG A 34 -2.40 -4.42 -6.24
CA ARG A 34 -1.00 -4.12 -5.90
C ARG A 34 -0.27 -3.64 -7.15
N GLY A 35 0.17 -2.40 -7.12
CA GLY A 35 0.91 -1.78 -8.21
C GLY A 35 2.11 -0.98 -7.74
N ARG A 36 2.55 -0.08 -8.59
CA ARG A 36 3.58 0.91 -8.27
C ARG A 36 3.06 2.28 -8.65
N TYR A 37 3.20 3.24 -7.75
CA TYR A 37 2.90 4.63 -8.03
C TYR A 37 4.15 5.45 -7.76
N LYS A 38 4.60 6.21 -8.76
CA LYS A 38 5.84 7.01 -8.71
C LYS A 38 7.03 6.21 -8.15
N ASN A 39 7.31 5.05 -8.75
CA ASN A 39 8.36 4.09 -8.35
C ASN A 39 8.24 3.44 -6.97
N ASN A 40 7.27 3.84 -6.15
CA ASN A 40 7.02 3.25 -4.85
C ASN A 40 5.96 2.16 -4.94
N ARG A 41 6.04 1.16 -4.07
CA ARG A 41 4.98 0.15 -3.96
C ARG A 41 3.70 0.81 -3.48
N ALA A 42 2.61 0.54 -4.17
CA ALA A 42 1.33 1.14 -3.89
C ALA A 42 0.19 0.14 -4.10
N VAL A 43 -0.98 0.44 -3.55
CA VAL A 43 -2.23 -0.15 -4.02
C VAL A 43 -2.92 0.92 -4.84
N VAL A 44 -3.24 0.56 -6.09
CA VAL A 44 -3.75 1.45 -7.12
C VAL A 44 -5.03 0.84 -7.66
N CYS A 45 -6.01 1.67 -7.99
CA CYS A 45 -7.19 1.20 -8.69
C CYS A 45 -6.83 0.77 -10.12
N ASP A 46 -7.30 -0.39 -10.56
CA ASP A 46 -7.11 -0.84 -11.96
C ASP A 46 -7.87 0.05 -12.97
N SER A 47 -9.07 0.49 -12.62
CA SER A 47 -9.92 1.30 -13.52
C SER A 47 -9.52 2.77 -13.63
N CYS A 48 -9.36 3.49 -12.52
CA CYS A 48 -9.09 4.94 -12.52
C CYS A 48 -7.63 5.31 -12.21
N GLU A 49 -6.75 4.33 -11.99
CA GLU A 49 -5.33 4.52 -11.63
C GLU A 49 -5.09 5.35 -10.35
N THR A 50 -6.14 5.63 -9.56
CA THR A 50 -6.03 6.39 -8.32
C THR A 50 -5.27 5.58 -7.26
N PRO A 51 -4.15 6.08 -6.72
CA PRO A 51 -3.39 5.40 -5.69
C PRO A 51 -4.12 5.51 -4.33
N ARG A 52 -4.48 4.38 -3.74
CA ARG A 52 -5.12 4.36 -2.41
C ARG A 52 -4.11 4.41 -1.27
N VAL A 53 -3.00 3.68 -1.41
CA VAL A 53 -1.91 3.76 -0.45
C VAL A 53 -0.58 3.66 -1.17
N GLN A 54 0.38 4.44 -0.74
CA GLN A 54 1.74 4.42 -1.23
C GLN A 54 2.68 4.20 -0.04
N VAL A 55 3.57 3.23 -0.16
CA VAL A 55 4.54 2.93 0.88
C VAL A 55 5.91 3.45 0.45
N TRP A 56 6.31 4.55 1.07
CA TRP A 56 7.68 5.04 1.00
C TRP A 56 8.53 4.24 1.99
N SER A 57 9.55 3.56 1.48
CA SER A 57 10.63 3.10 2.36
C SER A 57 11.67 4.18 2.29
N ALA A 58 11.78 4.99 3.35
CA ALA A 58 12.98 5.76 3.58
C ALA A 58 14.11 4.73 3.68
N SER A 59 14.90 4.59 2.63
CA SER A 59 16.20 3.94 2.77
C SER A 59 16.98 4.88 3.68
N LEU A 60 17.07 4.53 4.96
CA LEU A 60 18.12 5.06 5.83
C LEU A 60 19.39 4.41 5.30
N GLU A 61 20.03 5.09 4.35
CA GLU A 61 21.45 4.90 4.08
C GLU A 61 22.27 5.61 5.18
#